data_AF-A0AAU9XHQ5-F1
#
_entry.id   AF-A0AAU9XHQ5-F1
#
_cell.length_a   1.000
_cell.length_b   1.000
_cell.length_c   1.000
_cell.angle_alpha   90.00
_cell.angle_beta   90.00
_cell.angle_gamma   90.00
#
_symmetry.space_group_name_H-M   'P 1'
#
loop_
_entity.id
_entity.type
_entity.pdbx_description
1 polymer ?
#
loop_
_entity_poly.entity_id
_entity_poly.type
_entity_poly.pdbx_seq_one_letter_code
_entity_poly.pdbx_strand_id
1 'polypeptide(L)'
;MERMESIDNSCSLICHLIDQEKSRGIPLDRIVIGGFGMGGNLAMHVGFRYLTNIVGVFAHSSILLTRSTVFETIRKERELNKDQKYPALFM
;
A
#
# COMPACT_ATOMS: atom_id res chain seq x y z
N MET A 1 -14.02 7.83 10.53
CA MET A 1 -12.66 8.39 10.37
C MET A 1 -11.67 7.25 10.51
N GLU A 2 -10.66 7.16 9.65
CA GLU A 2 -9.63 6.11 9.72
C GLU A 2 -8.87 6.22 11.05
N ARG A 3 -8.65 5.09 11.74
CA ARG A 3 -7.82 5.04 12.95
C ARG A 3 -6.36 4.97 12.53
N MET A 4 -5.80 6.11 12.14
CA MET A 4 -4.48 6.18 11.49
C MET A 4 -3.36 5.54 12.31
N GLU A 5 -3.33 5.73 13.63
CA GLU A 5 -2.33 5.08 14.49
C GLU A 5 -2.34 3.55 14.36
N SER A 6 -3.52 2.93 14.38
CA SER A 6 -3.67 1.48 14.22
C SER A 6 -3.32 1.01 12.81
N ILE A 7 -3.67 1.80 11.79
CA ILE A 7 -3.37 1.50 10.39
C ILE A 7 -1.86 1.59 10.15
N ASP A 8 -1.21 2.63 10.64
CA ASP A 8 0.21 2.89 10.46
C ASP A 8 1.04 1.84 11.21
N ASN A 9 0.62 1.44 12.41
CA ASN A 9 1.23 0.30 13.12
C ASN A 9 1.12 -0.99 12.30
N SER A 10 -0.04 -1.27 11.71
CA SER A 10 -0.24 -2.45 10.87
C SER A 10 0.59 -2.38 9.57
N CYS A 11 0.67 -1.20 8.95
CA CYS A 11 1.50 -0.97 7.77
C CYS A 11 2.99 -1.20 8.08
N SER A 12 3.46 -0.70 9.23
CA SER A 12 4.85 -0.91 9.69
C SER A 12 5.18 -2.40 9.84
N LEU A 13 4.28 -3.18 10.45
CA LEU A 13 4.45 -4.63 10.58
C LEU A 13 4.50 -5.32 9.21
N ILE A 14 3.64 -4.93 8.28
CA ILE A 14 3.63 -5.48 6.91
C ILE A 14 4.92 -5.10 6.16
N CYS A 15 5.36 -3.85 6.24
CA CYS A 15 6.63 -3.41 5.65
C CYS A 15 7.81 -4.20 6.21
N HIS A 16 7.83 -4.46 7.53
CA HIS A 16 8.87 -5.28 8.14
C HIS A 16 8.90 -6.71 7.59
N LEU A 17 7.72 -7.34 7.37
CA LEU A 17 7.65 -8.65 6.73
C LEU A 17 8.17 -8.61 5.29
N ILE A 18 7.87 -7.55 4.54
CA ILE A 18 8.37 -7.37 3.18
C ILE A 18 9.88 -7.16 3.16
N ASP A 19 10.44 -6.43 4.12
CA ASP A 19 11.89 -6.26 4.27
C ASP A 19 12.58 -7.60 4.58
N GLN A 20 11.95 -8.47 5.35
CA GLN A 20 12.45 -9.84 5.56
C GLN A 20 12.48 -10.63 4.26
N GLU A 21 11.43 -10.58 3.44
CA GLU A 21 11.42 -11.25 2.13
C GLU A 21 12.45 -10.65 1.17
N LYS A 22 12.64 -9.33 1.21
CA LYS A 22 13.71 -8.65 0.47
C LYS A 22 15.10 -9.13 0.92
N SER A 23 15.32 -9.30 2.23
CA SER A 23 16.58 -9.83 2.77
C SER A 23 16.87 -11.27 2.33
N ARG A 24 15.82 -12.05 2.00
CA ARG A 24 15.91 -13.40 1.44
C ARG A 24 16.17 -13.40 -0.08
N GLY A 25 16.31 -12.23 -0.70
CA GLY A 25 16.63 -12.07 -2.11
C GLY A 25 15.42 -11.90 -3.02
N ILE A 26 14.22 -11.66 -2.49
CA ILE A 26 13.02 -11.39 -3.29
C ILE A 26 12.96 -9.88 -3.60
N PRO A 27 13.19 -9.45 -4.85
CA PRO A 27 13.11 -8.03 -5.19
C PRO A 27 11.65 -7.54 -5.13
N LEU A 28 11.47 -6.25 -4.82
CA LEU A 28 10.14 -5.64 -4.61
C LEU A 28 9.24 -5.71 -5.87
N ASP A 29 9.84 -5.68 -7.06
CA ASP A 29 9.15 -5.83 -8.34
C ASP A 29 8.61 -7.25 -8.61
N ARG A 30 8.84 -8.20 -7.68
CA ARG A 30 8.24 -9.54 -7.67
C ARG A 30 7.27 -9.75 -6.52
N ILE A 31 6.92 -8.70 -5.78
CA ILE A 31 6.02 -8.76 -4.63
C ILE A 31 4.68 -8.14 -5.00
N VAL A 32 3.61 -8.92 -4.79
CA VAL A 32 2.23 -8.42 -4.76
C VAL A 32 1.75 -8.50 -3.32
N ILE A 33 1.08 -7.45 -2.85
CA ILE A 33 0.40 -7.45 -1.55
C ILE A 33 -1.10 -7.36 -1.76
N GLY A 34 -1.89 -7.96 -0.87
CA GLY A 34 -3.33 -7.83 -0.97
C GLY A 34 -4.07 -8.53 0.14
N GLY A 35 -5.39 -8.40 0.12
CA GLY A 35 -6.22 -9.03 1.12
C GLY A 35 -7.72 -8.85 0.91
N PHE A 36 -8.47 -9.48 1.82
CA PHE A 36 -9.92 -9.44 1.88
C PHE A 36 -10.41 -8.46 2.95
N GLY A 37 -11.48 -7.70 2.67
CA GLY A 37 -12.11 -6.81 3.65
C GLY A 37 -11.13 -5.75 4.17
N MET A 38 -10.88 -5.74 5.49
CA MET A 38 -9.87 -4.86 6.08
C MET A 38 -8.44 -5.15 5.60
N GLY A 39 -8.14 -6.38 5.20
CA GLY A 39 -6.83 -6.75 4.67
C GLY A 39 -6.52 -6.04 3.34
N GLY A 40 -7.50 -5.92 2.45
CA GLY A 40 -7.32 -5.16 1.21
C GLY A 40 -7.22 -3.66 1.45
N ASN A 41 -7.91 -3.13 2.47
CA ASN A 41 -7.72 -1.75 2.91
C ASN A 41 -6.27 -1.51 3.34
N LEU A 42 -5.73 -2.38 4.21
CA LEU A 42 -4.34 -2.29 4.65
C LEU A 42 -3.35 -2.46 3.48
N ALA A 43 -3.61 -3.37 2.56
CA ALA A 43 -2.77 -3.55 1.37
C ALA A 43 -2.70 -2.28 0.52
N MET A 44 -3.83 -1.57 0.35
CA MET A 44 -3.84 -0.26 -0.32
C MET A 44 -3.07 0.80 0.48
N HIS A 45 -3.21 0.85 1.81
CA HIS A 45 -2.40 1.76 2.63
C HIS A 45 -0.89 1.47 2.49
N VAL A 46 -0.47 0.22 2.45
CA VAL A 46 0.94 -0.16 2.30
C VAL A 46 1.46 0.20 0.91
N GLY A 47 0.81 -0.29 -0.15
CA GLY A 47 1.33 -0.19 -1.52
C GLY A 47 1.30 1.23 -2.09
N PHE A 48 0.38 2.09 -1.63
CA PHE A 48 0.24 3.45 -2.16
C PHE A 48 0.83 4.54 -1.27
N ARG A 49 1.21 4.24 -0.01
CA ARG A 49 1.84 5.22 0.89
C ARG A 49 3.28 4.89 1.29
N TYR A 50 3.66 3.61 1.32
CA TYR A 50 4.95 3.18 1.88
C TYR A 50 5.80 2.40 0.88
N LEU A 51 5.18 1.56 0.05
CA LEU A 51 5.88 0.64 -0.85
C LEU A 51 5.39 0.79 -2.29
N THR A 52 5.60 1.97 -2.87
CA THR A 52 5.12 2.35 -4.21
C THR A 52 5.84 1.65 -5.37
N ASN A 53 6.89 0.88 -5.07
CA ASN A 53 7.73 0.15 -6.02
C ASN A 53 7.48 -1.36 -6.08
N ILE A 54 6.45 -1.86 -5.40
CA ILE A 54 5.98 -3.23 -5.59
C ILE A 54 5.23 -3.38 -6.91
N VAL A 55 5.07 -4.61 -7.40
CA VAL A 55 4.44 -4.82 -8.72
C VAL A 55 2.94 -4.56 -8.71
N GLY A 56 2.29 -4.85 -7.59
CA GLY A 56 0.84 -4.75 -7.51
C GLY A 56 0.26 -4.82 -6.11
N VAL A 57 -0.96 -4.31 -6.00
CA VAL A 57 -1.85 -4.42 -4.87
C VAL A 57 -3.13 -5.12 -5.36
N PHE A 58 -3.64 -6.10 -4.62
CA PHE A 58 -5.00 -6.60 -4.84
C PHE A 58 -5.89 -6.35 -3.62
N ALA A 59 -7.16 -6.02 -3.85
CA ALA A 59 -8.11 -5.72 -2.78
C ALA A 59 -9.46 -6.36 -3.09
N HIS A 60 -9.87 -7.34 -2.28
CA HIS A 60 -11.11 -8.08 -2.49
C HIS A 60 -12.15 -7.75 -1.41
N SER A 61 -13.35 -7.32 -1.81
CA SER A 61 -14.41 -6.87 -0.89
C SER A 61 -13.94 -5.80 0.10
N SER A 62 -13.14 -4.86 -0.40
CA SER A 62 -12.47 -3.81 0.37
C SER A 62 -12.95 -2.42 -0.07
N ILE A 63 -12.80 -1.44 0.81
CA ILE A 63 -13.22 -0.06 0.54
C ILE A 63 -12.32 0.94 1.25
N LEU A 64 -11.83 1.93 0.51
CA LEU A 64 -11.25 3.15 1.10
C LEU A 64 -12.33 4.21 1.28
N LEU A 65 -12.23 4.96 2.38
CA LEU A 65 -13.10 6.10 2.59
C LEU A 65 -12.76 7.21 1.59
N THR A 66 -13.74 8.02 1.20
CA THR A 66 -13.54 9.12 0.22
C THR A 66 -12.45 10.11 0.64
N ARG A 67 -12.23 10.28 1.96
CA ARG A 67 -11.16 11.10 2.55
C ARG A 67 -10.01 10.25 3.09
N SER A 68 -9.78 9.08 2.50
CA SER A 68 -8.68 8.20 2.92
C SER A 68 -7.35 8.90 2.71
N THR A 69 -6.45 8.68 3.66
CA THR A 69 -5.08 9.21 3.59
C THR A 69 -4.35 8.70 2.34
N VAL A 70 -4.72 7.54 1.81
CA VAL A 70 -4.17 7.02 0.55
C VAL A 70 -4.39 7.99 -0.61
N PHE A 71 -5.62 8.47 -0.81
CA PHE A 71 -5.94 9.39 -1.90
C PHE A 71 -5.22 10.73 -1.74
N GLU A 72 -5.15 11.23 -0.51
CA GLU A 72 -4.45 12.48 -0.18
C GLU A 72 -2.94 12.36 -0.43
N THR A 73 -2.31 11.25 -0.04
CA THR A 73 -0.88 10.99 -0.29
C THR A 73 -0.59 10.94 -1.79
N ILE A 74 -1.34 10.14 -2.56
CA ILE A 74 -1.14 10.03 -4.02
C ILE A 74 -1.29 11.41 -4.69
N ARG A 75 -2.30 12.18 -4.28
CA ARG A 75 -2.54 13.51 -4.86
C ARG A 75 -1.35 14.44 -4.61
N LYS A 76 -0.88 14.54 -3.37
CA LYS A 76 0.27 15.39 -3.00
C LYS A 76 1.54 14.95 -3.71
N GLU A 77 1.80 13.65 -3.78
CA GLU A 77 2.99 13.13 -4.46
C GLU A 77 2.97 13.38 -5.96
N ARG A 78 1.81 13.26 -6.62
CA ARG A 78 1.67 13.60 -8.05
C ARG A 78 1.86 15.08 -8.34
N GLU A 79 1.48 15.95 -7.40
CA GLU A 79 1.74 17.39 -7.50
C GLU A 79 3.25 17.69 -7.44
N LEU A 80 4.01 16.94 -6.63
CA LEU A 80 5.46 17.08 -6.48
C LEU A 80 6.26 16.37 -7.58
N ASN A 81 5.82 15.18 -8.00
CA ASN A 81 6.47 14.34 -8.98
C ASN A 81 5.42 13.71 -9.92
N LYS A 82 5.25 14.30 -11.10
CA LYS A 82 4.26 13.85 -12.08
C LYS A 82 4.56 12.46 -12.67
N ASP A 83 5.83 12.04 -12.62
CA ASP A 83 6.29 10.76 -13.16
C ASP A 83 6.28 9.64 -12.11
N GLN A 84 5.81 9.92 -10.89
CA GLN A 84 5.69 8.93 -9.83
C GLN A 84 4.79 7.77 -10.28
N LYS A 85 5.38 6.59 -10.32
CA LYS A 85 4.66 5.34 -10.58
C LYS A 85 4.11 4.77 -9.27
N TYR A 86 3.00 4.06 -9.40
CA TYR A 86 2.34 3.36 -8.32
C TYR A 86 2.09 1.91 -8.75
N PRO A 87 1.96 0.98 -7.79
CA PRO A 87 1.65 -0.41 -8.11
C PRO A 87 0.31 -0.52 -8.84
N ALA A 88 0.18 -1.55 -9.70
CA ALA A 88 -1.11 -1.87 -10.31
C ALA A 88 -2.12 -2.24 -9.22
N LEU A 89 -3.37 -1.78 -9.33
CA LEU A 89 -4.45 -2.16 -8.43
C LEU A 89 -5.36 -3.18 -9.12
N PHE A 90 -5.50 -4.37 -8.51
CA PHE A 90 -6.43 -5.42 -8.92
C PHE A 90 -7.62 -5.45 -7.95
N MET A 91 -8.84 -5.32 -8.46
CA MET A 91 -10.09 -5.36 -7.68
C MET A 91 -11.07 -6.38 -8.25
#